data_AF-A0A9R0SZ41-F1
#
_entry.id   AF-A0A9R0SZ41-F1
#
_cell.length_a   1.000
_cell.length_b   1.000
_cell.length_c   1.000
_cell.angle_alpha   90.00
_cell.angle_beta   90.00
_cell.angle_gamma   90.00
#
_symmetry.space_group_name_H-M   'P 1'
#
loop_
_entity.id
_entity.type
_entity.pdbx_description
1 polymer ?
#
loop_
_entity_poly.entity_id
_entity_poly.type
_entity_poly.pdbx_seq_one_letter_code
_entity_poly.pdbx_strand_id
1 'polypeptide(L)'
;MPATDYQGSSSSSHSPFASFGRSLLSRSRDTPASPAMLPSGGEAEVEAFQRHVAVSLAELRDGEDFLSIAWIRQLLEAFLLCQEEFRAVVAEVRRRGCGGALAERLVGEYHERAVKALDVCNAARDGVDQVRRWGRLAGIAASVLLAPEEIHEGQLRRARKALSDLSILLVDDAAAAGGGGGVASFLASHRRRS
;
A
#
# COMPACT_ATOMS: atom_id res chain seq x y z
N MET A 1 -40.22 7.18 26.84
CA MET A 1 -40.23 5.71 26.71
C MET A 1 -41.42 5.36 25.83
N PRO A 2 -41.25 4.66 24.68
CA PRO A 2 -40.31 3.57 24.34
C PRO A 2 -39.16 4.05 23.41
N ALA A 3 -37.91 3.57 23.53
CA ALA A 3 -37.32 2.28 23.14
C ALA A 3 -37.01 2.19 21.62
N THR A 4 -35.85 2.72 21.24
CA THR A 4 -35.17 2.48 19.95
C THR A 4 -34.28 1.24 20.09
N ASP A 5 -34.51 0.25 19.25
CA ASP A 5 -33.69 -0.96 19.18
C ASP A 5 -32.27 -0.63 18.69
N TYR A 6 -31.32 -1.17 19.45
CA TYR A 6 -29.89 -1.09 19.26
C TYR A 6 -29.46 -2.37 18.53
N GLN A 7 -29.12 -2.28 17.24
CA GLN A 7 -28.62 -3.44 16.49
C GLN A 7 -27.10 -3.40 16.40
N GLY A 8 -26.51 -4.47 16.92
CA GLY A 8 -25.11 -4.65 17.25
C GLY A 8 -24.12 -4.56 16.10
N SER A 9 -22.92 -4.15 16.51
CA SER A 9 -21.65 -4.23 15.82
C SER A 9 -21.40 -5.52 15.06
N SER A 10 -20.73 -5.40 13.91
CA SER A 10 -19.84 -6.44 13.40
C SER A 10 -18.51 -5.77 13.04
N SER A 11 -17.54 -5.95 13.93
CA SER A 11 -16.13 -5.62 13.73
C SER A 11 -15.60 -6.37 12.52
N SER A 12 -15.18 -5.65 11.47
CA SER A 12 -14.37 -6.22 10.41
C SER A 12 -13.01 -5.53 10.38
N SER A 13 -12.01 -6.29 10.78
CA SER A 13 -10.59 -6.00 10.62
C SER A 13 -10.26 -5.89 9.13
N HIS A 14 -10.19 -4.66 8.62
CA HIS A 14 -9.81 -4.39 7.24
C HIS A 14 -8.28 -4.45 7.07
N SER A 15 -7.80 -5.58 6.56
CA SER A 15 -6.50 -5.68 5.88
C SER A 15 -6.58 -4.97 4.52
N PRO A 16 -5.69 -4.00 4.21
CA PRO A 16 -5.74 -3.23 2.96
C PRO A 16 -5.43 -4.08 1.71
N PHE A 17 -4.83 -5.26 1.89
CA PHE A 17 -4.47 -6.17 0.79
C PHE A 17 -5.58 -7.16 0.43
N ALA A 18 -6.59 -7.36 1.29
CA ALA A 18 -7.67 -8.32 1.02
C ALA A 18 -8.75 -7.80 0.04
N SER A 19 -8.75 -6.49 -0.25
CA SER A 19 -9.75 -5.84 -1.11
C SER A 19 -9.41 -5.96 -2.61
N PHE A 20 -8.12 -6.10 -2.96
CA PHE A 20 -7.68 -6.07 -4.36
C PHE A 20 -8.21 -7.24 -5.19
N GLY A 21 -8.45 -8.41 -4.57
CA GLY A 21 -8.95 -9.61 -5.26
C GLY A 21 -10.45 -9.88 -5.14
N ARG A 22 -11.15 -9.25 -4.19
CA ARG A 22 -12.55 -9.61 -3.87
C ARG A 22 -13.59 -8.91 -4.72
N SER A 23 -13.25 -7.79 -5.35
CA SER A 23 -14.21 -7.03 -6.16
C SER A 23 -14.43 -7.59 -7.57
N LEU A 24 -13.63 -8.57 -8.02
CA LEU A 24 -13.71 -9.12 -9.38
C LEU A 24 -14.70 -10.28 -9.53
N LEU A 25 -15.17 -10.89 -8.45
CA LEU A 25 -16.05 -12.08 -8.51
C LEU A 25 -17.52 -11.82 -8.11
N SER A 26 -17.83 -10.66 -7.52
CA SER A 26 -19.20 -10.35 -7.08
C SER A 26 -20.13 -9.95 -8.25
N ARG A 27 -19.58 -9.45 -9.36
CA ARG A 27 -20.37 -8.92 -10.48
C ARG A 27 -20.85 -9.98 -11.49
N SER A 28 -20.81 -11.28 -11.14
CA SER A 28 -21.17 -12.35 -12.08
C SER A 28 -22.40 -13.19 -11.68
N ARG A 29 -23.13 -12.87 -10.59
CA ARG A 29 -24.18 -13.78 -10.11
C ARG A 29 -25.64 -13.37 -10.18
N ASP A 30 -25.99 -12.13 -10.48
CA ASP A 30 -27.41 -11.74 -10.53
C ASP A 30 -27.82 -11.12 -11.88
N THR A 31 -27.71 -11.90 -12.95
CA THR A 31 -28.43 -11.58 -14.20
C THR A 31 -29.14 -12.85 -14.68
N PRO A 32 -30.48 -12.89 -14.71
CA PRO A 32 -31.20 -14.07 -15.16
C PRO A 32 -30.84 -14.37 -16.63
N ALA A 33 -30.49 -15.63 -16.88
CA ALA A 33 -30.01 -16.14 -18.15
C ALA A 33 -30.89 -15.73 -19.34
N SER A 34 -30.28 -15.09 -20.34
CA SER A 34 -30.78 -14.95 -21.70
C SER A 34 -29.77 -15.56 -22.67
N PRO A 35 -30.21 -16.09 -23.83
CA PRO A 35 -29.47 -17.10 -24.57
C PRO A 35 -28.22 -16.50 -25.25
N ALA A 36 -27.07 -17.15 -25.00
CA ALA A 36 -25.85 -17.15 -25.81
C ALA A 36 -25.60 -15.93 -26.72
N MET A 37 -25.31 -14.78 -26.13
CA MET A 37 -24.54 -13.73 -26.81
C MET A 37 -23.06 -14.10 -26.66
N LEU A 38 -22.34 -14.32 -27.76
CA LEU A 38 -20.87 -14.38 -27.73
C LEU A 38 -20.34 -13.17 -26.95
N PRO A 39 -19.28 -13.31 -26.13
CA PRO A 39 -18.69 -12.14 -25.47
C PRO A 39 -18.41 -11.12 -26.57
N SER A 40 -19.00 -9.94 -26.45
CA SER A 40 -18.69 -8.85 -27.36
C SER A 40 -17.18 -8.70 -27.36
N GLY A 41 -16.52 -8.65 -28.53
CA GLY A 41 -15.06 -8.79 -28.59
C GLY A 41 -14.29 -7.85 -27.63
N GLY A 42 -14.85 -6.69 -27.27
CA GLY A 42 -14.28 -5.79 -26.27
C GLY A 42 -14.20 -6.34 -24.85
N GLU A 43 -15.11 -7.24 -24.43
CA GLU A 43 -15.06 -7.86 -23.10
C GLU A 43 -13.91 -8.88 -22.98
N ALA A 44 -13.64 -9.63 -24.06
CA ALA A 44 -12.56 -10.61 -24.10
C ALA A 44 -11.16 -9.95 -23.94
N GLU A 45 -10.98 -8.75 -24.49
CA GLU A 45 -9.73 -7.99 -24.36
C GLU A 45 -9.55 -7.40 -22.98
N VAL A 46 -10.63 -6.89 -22.38
CA VAL A 46 -10.60 -6.42 -20.99
C VAL A 46 -10.23 -7.58 -20.06
N GLU A 47 -10.78 -8.77 -20.28
CA GLU A 47 -10.45 -9.96 -19.48
C GLU A 47 -8.99 -10.41 -19.68
N ALA A 48 -8.49 -10.37 -20.93
CA ALA A 48 -7.09 -10.68 -21.23
C ALA A 48 -6.13 -9.73 -20.52
N PHE A 49 -6.42 -8.44 -20.56
CA PHE A 49 -5.67 -7.41 -19.83
C PHE A 49 -5.70 -7.66 -18.32
N GLN A 50 -6.88 -7.91 -17.75
CA GLN A 50 -7.00 -8.18 -16.31
C GLN A 50 -6.20 -9.41 -15.88
N ARG A 51 -6.21 -10.49 -16.68
CA ARG A 51 -5.38 -11.67 -16.41
C ARG A 51 -3.89 -11.35 -16.48
N HIS A 52 -3.46 -10.58 -17.48
CA HIS A 52 -2.06 -10.17 -17.59
C HIS A 52 -1.61 -9.37 -16.36
N VAL A 53 -2.38 -8.33 -15.98
CA VAL A 53 -2.13 -7.52 -14.77
C VAL A 53 -2.03 -8.39 -13.52
N ALA A 54 -2.94 -9.36 -13.36
CA ALA A 54 -2.96 -10.23 -12.20
C ALA A 54 -1.72 -11.13 -12.10
N VAL A 55 -1.25 -11.67 -13.23
CA VAL A 55 -0.02 -12.48 -13.29
C VAL A 55 1.20 -11.61 -12.95
N SER A 56 1.34 -10.46 -13.60
CA SER A 56 2.47 -9.55 -13.37
C SER A 56 2.57 -9.07 -11.92
N LEU A 57 1.43 -8.77 -11.28
CA LEU A 57 1.40 -8.38 -9.86
C LEU A 57 1.67 -9.56 -8.91
N ALA A 58 1.27 -10.79 -9.27
CA ALA A 58 1.58 -11.98 -8.47
C ALA A 58 3.09 -12.28 -8.48
N GLU A 59 3.74 -12.16 -9.63
CA GLU A 59 5.20 -12.33 -9.75
C GLU A 59 5.97 -11.30 -8.92
N LEU A 60 5.51 -10.03 -8.90
CA LEU A 60 6.10 -8.99 -8.05
C LEU A 60 5.91 -9.27 -6.56
N ARG A 61 4.77 -9.85 -6.17
CA ARG A 61 4.50 -10.16 -4.76
C ARG A 61 5.42 -11.26 -4.22
N ASP A 62 5.70 -12.26 -5.04
CA ASP A 62 6.49 -13.44 -4.65
C ASP A 62 8.01 -13.21 -4.85
N GLY A 63 8.41 -12.01 -5.26
CA GLY A 63 9.81 -11.62 -5.40
C GLY A 63 10.52 -11.43 -4.04
N GLU A 64 11.79 -11.80 -4.01
CA GLU A 64 12.68 -11.49 -2.88
C GLU A 64 12.86 -9.96 -2.76
N ASP A 65 13.17 -9.47 -1.55
CA ASP A 65 13.38 -8.05 -1.25
C ASP A 65 12.15 -7.13 -1.43
N PHE A 66 10.99 -7.56 -0.93
CA PHE A 66 9.77 -6.74 -0.84
C PHE A 66 10.06 -5.34 -0.26
N LEU A 67 9.58 -4.29 -0.92
CA LEU A 67 9.83 -2.87 -0.61
C LEU A 67 11.28 -2.38 -0.79
N SER A 68 12.17 -3.18 -1.38
CA SER A 68 13.47 -2.67 -1.82
C SER A 68 13.33 -1.66 -2.96
N ILE A 69 14.39 -0.89 -3.23
CA ILE A 69 14.42 0.04 -4.37
C ILE A 69 14.23 -0.72 -5.69
N ALA A 70 14.82 -1.90 -5.83
CA ALA A 70 14.69 -2.73 -7.01
C ALA A 70 13.25 -3.19 -7.22
N TRP A 71 12.60 -3.65 -6.14
CA TRP A 71 11.19 -4.04 -6.15
C TRP A 71 10.27 -2.87 -6.52
N ILE A 72 10.47 -1.69 -5.91
CA ILE A 72 9.70 -0.48 -6.23
C ILE A 72 9.87 -0.09 -7.70
N ARG A 73 11.09 -0.18 -8.24
CA ARG A 73 11.35 0.07 -9.67
C ARG A 73 10.56 -0.89 -10.56
N GLN A 74 10.60 -2.20 -10.27
CA GLN A 74 9.87 -3.21 -11.05
C GLN A 74 8.35 -3.01 -10.96
N LEU A 75 7.82 -2.63 -9.79
CA LEU A 75 6.41 -2.29 -9.63
C LEU A 75 6.01 -1.10 -10.50
N LEU A 76 6.82 -0.04 -10.53
CA LEU A 76 6.57 1.14 -11.38
C LEU A 76 6.65 0.80 -12.87
N GLU A 77 7.61 -0.05 -13.27
CA GLU A 77 7.73 -0.54 -14.65
C GLU A 77 6.47 -1.34 -15.07
N ALA A 78 6.03 -2.29 -14.24
CA ALA A 78 4.81 -3.05 -14.49
C ALA A 78 3.57 -2.15 -14.54
N PHE A 79 3.49 -1.14 -13.65
CA PHE A 79 2.42 -0.16 -13.66
C PHE A 79 2.37 0.63 -14.97
N LEU A 80 3.51 1.16 -15.44
CA LEU A 80 3.59 1.90 -16.70
C LEU A 80 3.20 1.04 -17.90
N LEU A 81 3.66 -0.21 -17.94
CA LEU A 81 3.29 -1.16 -19.00
C LEU A 81 1.77 -1.42 -19.01
N CYS A 82 1.16 -1.60 -17.82
CA CYS A 82 -0.30 -1.73 -17.70
C CYS A 82 -1.05 -0.49 -18.21
N GLN A 83 -0.49 0.72 -18.04
CA GLN A 83 -1.11 1.96 -18.58
C GLN A 83 -1.14 1.95 -20.11
N GLU A 84 -0.05 1.51 -20.74
CA GLU A 84 0.04 1.44 -22.21
C GLU A 84 -0.92 0.39 -22.79
N GLU A 85 -0.97 -0.79 -22.19
CA GLU A 85 -1.90 -1.85 -22.57
C GLU A 85 -3.35 -1.44 -22.37
N PHE A 86 -3.67 -0.82 -21.23
CA PHE A 86 -5.02 -0.32 -20.95
C PHE A 86 -5.48 0.69 -22.01
N ARG A 87 -4.58 1.59 -22.46
CA ARG A 87 -4.88 2.54 -23.53
C ARG A 87 -5.24 1.82 -24.83
N ALA A 88 -4.53 0.76 -25.18
CA ALA A 88 -4.84 -0.06 -26.36
C ALA A 88 -6.19 -0.76 -26.24
N VAL A 89 -6.49 -1.35 -25.07
CA VAL A 89 -7.78 -1.99 -24.77
C VAL A 89 -8.93 -1.00 -24.90
N VAL A 90 -8.81 0.20 -24.31
CA VAL A 90 -9.86 1.24 -24.42
C VAL A 90 -10.07 1.69 -25.86
N ALA A 91 -8.99 1.85 -26.65
CA ALA A 91 -9.09 2.20 -28.06
C ALA A 91 -9.85 1.13 -28.86
N GLU A 92 -9.58 -0.14 -28.58
CA GLU A 92 -10.22 -1.27 -29.26
C GLU A 92 -11.69 -1.45 -28.85
N VAL A 93 -12.02 -1.30 -27.57
CA VAL A 93 -13.41 -1.25 -27.08
C VAL A 93 -14.19 -0.15 -27.78
N ARG A 94 -13.60 1.06 -27.92
CA ARG A 94 -14.20 2.17 -28.66
C ARG A 94 -14.37 1.84 -30.15
N ARG A 95 -13.37 1.22 -30.78
CA ARG A 95 -13.40 0.84 -32.20
C ARG A 95 -14.51 -0.17 -32.52
N ARG A 96 -14.78 -1.11 -31.61
CA ARG A 96 -15.78 -2.17 -31.79
C ARG A 96 -17.24 -1.71 -31.60
N GLY A 97 -17.48 -0.41 -31.39
CA GLY A 97 -18.83 0.11 -31.20
C GLY A 97 -19.49 -0.30 -29.88
N CYS A 98 -18.73 -0.89 -28.96
CA CYS A 98 -19.16 -1.10 -27.57
C CYS A 98 -19.26 0.29 -26.94
N GLY A 99 -20.50 0.79 -26.79
CA GLY A 99 -20.84 2.20 -26.60
C GLY A 99 -19.89 2.98 -25.69
N GLY A 100 -19.60 4.22 -26.06
CA GLY A 100 -18.65 5.11 -25.36
C GLY A 100 -18.82 5.15 -23.84
N ALA A 101 -20.03 4.94 -23.32
CA ALA A 101 -20.31 4.80 -21.89
C ALA A 101 -19.50 3.69 -21.19
N LEU A 102 -19.28 2.53 -21.83
CA LEU A 102 -18.44 1.46 -21.27
C LEU A 102 -16.98 1.88 -21.21
N ALA A 103 -16.47 2.47 -22.28
CA ALA A 103 -15.10 2.97 -22.35
C ALA A 103 -14.84 4.07 -21.30
N GLU A 104 -15.75 5.04 -21.17
CA GLU A 104 -15.64 6.09 -20.16
C GLU A 104 -15.72 5.54 -18.73
N ARG A 105 -16.59 4.56 -18.47
CA ARG A 105 -16.63 3.88 -17.16
C ARG A 105 -15.31 3.18 -16.87
N LEU A 106 -14.77 2.42 -17.82
CA LEU A 106 -13.50 1.72 -17.66
C LEU A 106 -12.36 2.70 -17.37
N VAL A 107 -12.30 3.82 -18.09
CA VAL A 107 -11.30 4.87 -17.85
C VAL A 107 -11.42 5.44 -16.44
N GLY A 108 -12.64 5.78 -15.99
CA GLY A 108 -12.88 6.32 -14.65
C GLY A 108 -12.45 5.35 -13.55
N GLU A 109 -12.90 4.10 -13.62
CA GLU A 109 -12.56 3.10 -12.60
C GLU A 109 -11.07 2.75 -12.61
N TYR A 110 -10.43 2.73 -13.78
CA TYR A 110 -8.99 2.47 -13.88
C TYR A 110 -8.17 3.62 -13.30
N HIS A 111 -8.55 4.87 -13.60
CA HIS A 111 -7.90 6.06 -13.04
C HIS A 111 -7.99 6.07 -11.51
N GLU A 112 -9.16 5.80 -10.94
CA GLU A 112 -9.33 5.72 -9.48
C GLU A 112 -8.41 4.66 -8.85
N ARG A 113 -8.30 3.47 -9.47
CA ARG A 113 -7.42 2.41 -9.00
C ARG A 113 -5.94 2.77 -9.16
N ALA A 114 -5.58 3.43 -10.25
CA ALA A 114 -4.22 3.87 -10.52
C ALA A 114 -3.74 4.90 -9.49
N VAL A 115 -4.59 5.86 -9.12
CA VAL A 115 -4.30 6.83 -8.06
C VAL A 115 -4.07 6.11 -6.72
N LYS A 116 -4.97 5.18 -6.35
CA LYS A 116 -4.80 4.38 -5.11
C LYS A 116 -3.51 3.56 -5.10
N ALA A 117 -3.13 2.96 -6.22
CA ALA A 117 -1.88 2.21 -6.33
C ALA A 117 -0.65 3.14 -6.17
N LEU A 118 -0.71 4.34 -6.73
CA LEU A 118 0.34 5.34 -6.57
C LEU A 118 0.45 5.82 -5.12
N ASP A 119 -0.67 6.01 -4.43
CA ASP A 119 -0.68 6.35 -3.00
C ASP A 119 0.02 5.28 -2.15
N VAL A 120 -0.20 4.00 -2.47
CA VAL A 120 0.52 2.88 -1.82
C VAL A 120 2.02 2.95 -2.12
N CYS A 121 2.42 3.25 -3.35
CA CYS A 121 3.84 3.42 -3.72
C CYS A 121 4.48 4.59 -2.96
N ASN A 122 3.75 5.69 -2.81
CA ASN A 122 4.21 6.85 -2.03
C ASN A 122 4.39 6.48 -0.56
N ALA A 123 3.41 5.80 0.05
CA ALA A 123 3.51 5.33 1.43
C ALA A 123 4.69 4.35 1.64
N ALA A 124 4.92 3.43 0.70
CA ALA A 124 6.06 2.52 0.71
C ALA A 124 7.40 3.28 0.66
N ARG A 125 7.52 4.25 -0.25
CA ARG A 125 8.69 5.11 -0.36
C ARG A 125 8.95 5.88 0.93
N ASP A 126 7.92 6.51 1.49
CA ASP A 126 8.02 7.28 2.73
C ASP A 126 8.44 6.37 3.90
N GLY A 127 7.93 5.14 3.96
CA GLY A 127 8.34 4.12 4.92
C GLY A 127 9.83 3.76 4.79
N VAL A 128 10.35 3.58 3.58
CA VAL A 128 11.78 3.33 3.33
C VAL A 128 12.63 4.52 3.79
N ASP A 129 12.21 5.75 3.49
CA ASP A 129 12.93 6.97 3.90
C ASP A 129 12.93 7.14 5.43
N GLN A 130 11.82 6.77 6.09
CA GLN A 130 11.69 6.75 7.53
C GLN A 130 12.62 5.71 8.19
N VAL A 131 12.67 4.47 7.68
CA VAL A 131 13.59 3.43 8.18
C VAL A 131 15.05 3.86 8.01
N ARG A 132 15.40 4.47 6.87
CA ARG A 132 16.74 5.02 6.64
C ARG A 132 17.08 6.12 7.65
N ARG A 133 16.11 6.97 7.97
CA ARG A 133 16.27 8.01 8.99
C ARG A 133 16.51 7.41 10.37
N TRP A 134 15.77 6.37 10.75
CA TRP A 134 16.01 5.64 11.99
C TRP A 134 17.41 5.03 12.03
N GLY A 135 17.80 4.35 10.94
CA GLY A 135 19.13 3.75 10.79
C GLY A 135 20.26 4.75 10.96
N ARG A 136 20.14 5.98 10.43
CA ARG A 136 21.14 7.04 10.63
C ARG A 136 21.29 7.43 12.10
N LEU A 137 20.18 7.63 12.82
CA LEU A 137 20.21 7.99 14.25
C LEU A 137 20.75 6.85 15.12
N ALA A 138 20.31 5.62 14.85
CA ALA A 138 20.83 4.42 15.50
C ALA A 138 22.33 4.25 15.24
N GLY A 139 22.79 4.49 14.01
CA GLY A 139 24.19 4.44 13.62
C GLY A 139 25.06 5.46 14.36
N ILE A 140 24.57 6.69 14.58
CA ILE A 140 25.28 7.69 15.40
C ILE A 140 25.45 7.18 16.82
N ALA A 141 24.38 6.69 17.45
CA ALA A 141 24.44 6.17 18.81
C ALA A 141 25.38 4.94 18.90
N ALA A 142 25.26 4.00 17.97
CA ALA A 142 26.09 2.81 17.90
C ALA A 142 27.58 3.15 17.72
N SER A 143 27.91 4.12 16.86
CA SER A 143 29.31 4.54 16.62
C SER A 143 30.01 5.06 17.88
N VAL A 144 29.26 5.65 18.82
CA VAL A 144 29.80 6.12 20.10
C VAL A 144 29.85 4.98 21.12
N LEU A 145 28.78 4.19 21.21
CA LEU A 145 28.64 3.15 22.24
C LEU A 145 29.49 1.91 21.98
N LEU A 146 29.81 1.62 20.71
CA LEU A 146 30.64 0.49 20.30
C LEU A 146 32.09 0.89 20.05
N ALA A 147 32.47 2.15 20.31
CA ALA A 147 33.84 2.59 20.17
C ALA A 147 34.75 1.88 21.20
N PRO A 148 35.91 1.34 20.80
CA PRO A 148 36.81 0.60 21.70
C PRO A 148 37.65 1.49 22.64
N GLU A 149 37.54 2.81 22.56
CA GLU A 149 38.37 3.82 23.24
C GLU A 149 37.56 4.63 24.30
N GLU A 150 38.25 5.52 25.03
CA GLU A 150 37.63 6.40 26.04
C GLU A 150 36.52 7.28 25.44
N ILE A 151 35.30 7.15 25.98
CA ILE A 151 34.13 7.93 25.53
C ILE A 151 34.17 9.32 26.16
N HIS A 152 34.38 10.35 25.35
CA HIS A 152 34.32 11.74 25.81
C HIS A 152 32.87 12.24 26.00
N GLU A 153 32.67 13.22 26.88
CA GLU A 153 31.34 13.74 27.22
C GLU A 153 30.57 14.31 26.00
N GLY A 154 31.28 14.94 25.05
CA GLY A 154 30.68 15.41 23.80
C GLY A 154 30.10 14.28 22.93
N GLN A 155 30.77 13.12 22.90
CA GLN A 155 30.28 11.92 22.20
C GLN A 155 29.03 11.37 22.89
N LEU A 156 29.05 11.30 24.23
CA LEU A 156 27.90 10.90 25.05
C LEU A 156 26.69 11.82 24.82
N ARG A 157 26.88 13.13 24.74
CA ARG A 157 25.80 14.10 24.44
C ARG A 157 25.22 13.87 23.04
N ARG A 158 26.07 13.64 22.03
CA ARG A 158 25.63 13.34 20.66
C ARG A 158 24.83 12.04 20.60
N ALA A 159 25.31 10.96 21.23
CA ALA A 159 24.63 9.67 21.28
C ALA A 159 23.25 9.79 21.97
N ARG A 160 23.20 10.48 23.11
CA ARG A 160 21.94 10.74 23.84
C ARG A 160 20.94 11.52 23.00
N LYS A 161 21.41 12.55 22.28
CA LYS A 161 20.55 13.32 21.38
C LYS A 161 19.99 12.46 20.25
N ALA A 162 20.83 11.65 19.60
CA ALA A 162 20.41 10.75 18.53
C ALA A 162 19.37 9.72 19.01
N LEU A 163 19.57 9.13 20.19
CA LEU A 163 18.60 8.20 20.80
C LEU A 163 17.29 8.88 21.17
N SER A 164 17.35 10.12 21.68
CA SER A 164 16.15 10.90 22.00
C SER A 164 15.34 11.21 20.75
N ASP A 165 15.99 11.66 19.68
CA ASP A 165 15.32 11.93 18.41
C ASP A 165 14.73 10.65 17.80
N LEU A 166 15.46 9.53 17.86
CA LEU A 166 14.97 8.24 17.40
C LEU A 166 13.74 7.79 18.19
N SER A 167 13.74 7.97 19.52
CA SER A 167 12.61 7.61 20.37
C SER A 167 11.35 8.39 20.03
N ILE A 168 11.47 9.68 19.70
CA ILE A 168 10.34 10.52 19.30
C ILE A 168 9.74 9.97 17.99
N LEU A 169 10.59 9.68 17.01
CA LEU A 169 10.13 9.18 15.70
C LEU A 169 9.44 7.83 15.77
N LEU A 170 9.89 6.93 16.64
CA LEU A 170 9.24 5.63 16.83
C LEU A 170 7.89 5.76 17.54
N VAL A 171 7.73 6.73 18.44
CA VAL A 171 6.44 7.04 19.08
C VAL A 171 5.46 7.64 18.07
N ASP A 172 5.91 8.59 17.25
CA ASP A 172 5.07 9.23 16.24
C ASP A 172 4.59 8.21 15.19
N ASP A 173 5.46 7.28 14.78
CA ASP A 173 5.12 6.21 13.83
C ASP A 173 4.12 5.21 14.42
N ALA A 174 4.31 4.82 15.69
CA ALA A 174 3.36 3.97 16.40
C ALA A 174 1.98 4.62 16.57
N ALA A 175 1.93 5.95 16.73
CA ALA A 175 0.68 6.70 16.80
C ALA A 175 -0.03 6.77 15.43
N ALA A 176 0.72 6.91 14.34
CA ALA A 176 0.17 6.96 12.98
C ALA A 176 -0.39 5.61 12.49
N ALA A 177 0.18 4.48 12.93
CA ALA A 177 -0.19 3.14 12.48
C ALA A 177 -1.54 2.60 13.03
N GLY A 178 -2.26 3.35 13.86
CA GLY A 178 -3.56 2.93 14.42
C GLY A 178 -3.54 1.71 15.36
N GLY A 179 -2.36 1.11 15.59
CA GLY A 179 -2.11 -0.01 16.49
C GLY A 179 -1.67 0.48 17.87
N GLY A 180 -2.54 0.27 18.86
CA GLY A 180 -2.51 0.94 20.15
C GLY A 180 -1.22 0.84 20.96
N GLY A 181 -0.86 1.99 21.54
CA GLY A 181 -0.57 2.16 22.97
C GLY A 181 0.67 1.49 23.57
N GLY A 182 1.15 0.34 23.12
CA GLY A 182 2.18 -0.44 23.81
C GLY A 182 3.57 0.21 23.77
N VAL A 183 4.11 0.42 22.57
CA VAL A 183 5.42 1.05 22.37
C VAL A 183 5.40 2.54 22.74
N ALA A 184 4.34 3.26 22.38
CA ALA A 184 4.15 4.65 22.77
C ALA A 184 4.03 4.82 24.30
N SER A 185 3.28 3.95 25.01
CA SER A 185 3.16 3.97 26.48
C SER A 185 4.45 3.51 27.17
N PHE A 186 5.16 2.52 26.64
CA PHE A 186 6.45 2.08 27.16
C PHE A 186 7.50 3.20 27.10
N LEU A 187 7.62 3.86 25.94
CA LEU A 187 8.54 4.99 25.76
C LEU A 187 8.09 6.23 26.57
N ALA A 188 6.79 6.51 26.64
CA ALA A 188 6.24 7.59 27.46
C ALA A 188 6.45 7.37 28.97
N SER A 189 6.35 6.11 29.45
CA SER A 189 6.59 5.75 30.85
C SER A 189 8.06 5.93 31.24
N HIS A 190 8.99 5.67 30.31
CA HIS A 190 10.41 5.91 30.53
C HIS A 190 10.77 7.39 30.58
N ARG A 191 10.08 8.22 29.78
CA ARG A 191 10.28 9.69 29.75
C ARG A 191 9.81 10.41 31.02
N ARG A 192 8.93 9.79 31.82
CA ARG A 192 8.49 10.33 33.14
C ARG A 192 9.37 9.91 34.32
N ARG A 193 10.39 9.07 34.09
CA ARG A 193 11.30 8.55 35.14
C ARG A 193 12.72 9.12 35.07
N SER A 194 13.01 10.02 34.12
CA SER A 194 14.29 10.75 34.02
C SER A 194 14.04 12.23 34.30
#